data_AF-A0A533YXL3-F1
#
_entry.id   AF-A0A533YXL3-F1
#
_cell.length_a   1.000
_cell.length_b   1.000
_cell.length_c   1.000
_cell.angle_alpha   90.00
_cell.angle_beta   90.00
_cell.angle_gamma   90.00
#
_symmetry.space_group_name_H-M   'P 1'
#
loop_
_entity.id
_entity.type
_entity.pdbx_description
1 polymer ?
#
loop_
_entity_poly.entity_id
_entity_poly.type
_entity_poly.pdbx_seq_one_letter_code
_entity_poly.pdbx_strand_id
1 'polypeptide(L)'
;MLDDPQELLDDENRERLAAALAPLLGARAQLIVSSYDPRFCGCISRLPMSGGVEHLEVHPATRQQPVVRTTPPLPVIEERK
;
A
#
# COMPACT_ATOMS: atom_id res chain seq x y z
N MET A 1 11.17 -5.01 3.34
CA MET A 1 10.85 -3.69 2.76
C MET A 1 10.85 -3.86 1.25
N LEU A 2 9.82 -3.37 0.57
CA LEU A 2 9.66 -3.44 -0.89
C LEU A 2 9.37 -2.03 -1.39
N ASP A 3 10.09 -1.60 -2.42
CA ASP A 3 9.97 -0.24 -2.99
C ASP A 3 9.54 -0.37 -4.45
N ASP A 4 8.33 0.11 -4.76
CA ASP A 4 7.64 -0.07 -6.04
C ASP A 4 7.77 -1.50 -6.62
N PRO A 5 7.47 -2.57 -5.86
CA PRO A 5 7.75 -3.94 -6.31
C PRO A 5 6.95 -4.38 -7.54
N GLN A 6 5.89 -3.65 -7.88
CA GLN A 6 5.05 -3.84 -9.06
C GLN A 6 5.56 -3.09 -10.31
N GLU A 7 6.64 -2.30 -10.19
CA GLU A 7 7.17 -1.55 -11.33
C GLU A 7 7.48 -2.50 -12.51
N LEU A 8 7.16 -2.06 -13.72
CA LEU A 8 7.32 -2.83 -14.97
C LEU A 8 6.47 -4.10 -15.07
N LEU A 9 5.60 -4.40 -14.10
CA LEU A 9 4.65 -5.50 -14.21
C LEU A 9 3.42 -5.08 -15.01
N ASP A 10 2.97 -5.99 -15.86
CA ASP A 10 1.63 -5.93 -16.43
C ASP A 10 0.56 -6.11 -15.34
N ASP A 11 -0.70 -5.88 -15.71
CA ASP A 11 -1.82 -5.92 -14.77
C ASP A 11 -1.98 -7.32 -14.13
N GLU A 12 -1.76 -8.40 -14.90
CA GLU A 12 -1.85 -9.77 -14.38
C GLU A 12 -0.77 -10.06 -13.33
N ASN A 13 0.49 -9.76 -13.64
CA ASN A 13 1.60 -10.01 -12.73
C ASN A 13 1.52 -9.15 -11.48
N ARG A 14 0.97 -7.93 -11.59
CA ARG A 14 0.71 -7.06 -10.44
C ARG A 14 -0.31 -7.65 -9.47
N GLU A 15 -1.40 -8.21 -9.98
CA GLU A 15 -2.39 -8.92 -9.15
C GLU A 15 -1.79 -10.18 -8.51
N ARG A 16 -1.01 -10.94 -9.28
CA ARG A 16 -0.32 -12.15 -8.78
C ARG A 16 0.70 -11.80 -7.70
N LEU A 17 1.43 -10.70 -7.86
CA LEU A 17 2.34 -10.17 -6.84
C LEU A 17 1.59 -9.81 -5.56
N ALA A 18 0.50 -9.04 -5.67
CA ALA A 18 -0.31 -8.66 -4.51
C ALA A 18 -0.80 -9.90 -3.74
N ALA A 19 -1.32 -10.91 -4.44
CA ALA A 19 -1.74 -12.16 -3.83
C ALA A 19 -0.57 -12.93 -3.16
N ALA A 20 0.62 -12.91 -3.75
CA ALA A 20 1.81 -13.57 -3.22
C ALA A 20 2.38 -12.92 -1.94
N LEU A 21 1.99 -11.68 -1.62
CA LEU A 21 2.37 -11.03 -0.36
C LEU A 21 1.59 -11.57 0.85
N ALA A 22 0.36 -12.06 0.65
CA ALA A 22 -0.49 -12.51 1.76
C ALA A 22 0.11 -13.70 2.56
N PRO A 23 0.70 -14.74 1.93
CA PRO A 23 1.36 -15.83 2.65
C PRO A 23 2.54 -15.39 3.54
N LEU A 24 3.27 -14.33 3.16
CA LEU A 24 4.41 -13.83 3.95
C LEU A 24 3.97 -13.34 5.34
N LEU A 25 2.77 -12.77 5.44
CA LEU A 25 2.19 -12.36 6.70
C LEU A 25 1.73 -13.55 7.54
N GLY A 26 1.25 -14.62 6.90
CA GLY A 26 1.00 -15.90 7.56
C GLY A 26 2.24 -16.47 8.24
N ALA A 27 3.42 -16.20 7.68
CA ALA A 27 4.72 -16.52 8.28
C ALA A 27 5.19 -15.49 9.33
N ARG A 28 4.31 -14.56 9.76
CA ARG A 28 4.58 -13.46 10.70
C ARG A 28 5.67 -12.49 10.23
N ALA A 29 5.89 -12.35 8.93
CA ALA A 29 6.74 -11.29 8.42
C ALA A 29 6.07 -9.93 8.61
N GLN A 30 6.85 -8.91 8.96
CA GLN A 30 6.41 -7.52 8.88
C GLN A 30 6.78 -6.96 7.51
N LEU A 31 5.78 -6.51 6.75
CA LEU A 31 5.96 -5.94 5.43
C LEU A 31 5.74 -4.42 5.47
N ILE A 32 6.65 -3.71 4.82
CA ILE A 32 6.51 -2.28 4.47
C ILE A 32 6.68 -2.22 2.96
N VAL A 33 5.65 -1.71 2.29
CA VAL A 33 5.58 -1.60 0.82
C VAL A 33 5.33 -0.14 0.49
N SER A 34 6.23 0.49 -0.26
CA SER A 34 5.99 1.78 -0.91
C SER A 34 5.57 1.54 -2.36
N SER A 35 4.61 2.33 -2.83
CA SER A 35 4.18 2.29 -4.22
C SER A 35 3.55 3.62 -4.62
N TYR A 36 3.89 4.10 -5.82
CA TYR A 36 3.19 5.23 -6.47
C TYR A 36 1.94 4.80 -7.25
N ASP A 37 1.70 3.50 -7.40
CA ASP A 37 0.54 2.96 -8.13
C ASP A 37 -0.69 2.81 -7.21
N PRO A 38 -1.74 3.65 -7.35
CA PRO A 38 -2.91 3.60 -6.49
C PRO A 38 -3.76 2.34 -6.68
N ARG A 39 -3.72 1.71 -7.87
CA ARG A 39 -4.46 0.46 -8.14
C ARG A 39 -3.80 -0.69 -7.38
N PHE A 40 -2.48 -0.78 -7.43
CA PHE A 40 -1.72 -1.78 -6.68
C PHE A 40 -1.93 -1.62 -5.17
N CYS A 41 -1.81 -0.39 -4.65
CA CYS A 41 -2.05 -0.10 -3.24
C CYS A 41 -3.47 -0.49 -2.82
N GLY A 42 -4.48 -0.17 -3.64
CA GLY A 42 -5.86 -0.57 -3.40
C GLY A 42 -6.07 -2.08 -3.42
N CYS A 43 -5.40 -2.80 -4.33
CA CYS A 43 -5.43 -4.27 -4.34
C CYS A 43 -4.86 -4.86 -3.06
N ILE A 44 -3.68 -4.37 -2.61
CA ILE A 44 -3.07 -4.82 -1.35
C ILE A 44 -3.96 -4.50 -0.15
N SER A 45 -4.49 -3.28 -0.05
CA SER A 45 -5.27 -2.87 1.13
C SER A 45 -6.56 -3.66 1.33
N ARG A 46 -7.09 -4.29 0.27
CA ARG A 46 -8.30 -5.12 0.33
C ARG A 46 -8.03 -6.59 0.61
N LEU A 47 -6.77 -7.03 0.62
CA LEU A 47 -6.47 -8.42 0.87
C LEU A 47 -6.91 -8.81 2.29
N PRO A 48 -7.56 -9.96 2.47
CA PRO A 48 -7.94 -10.44 3.79
C PRO A 48 -6.69 -10.93 4.53
N MET A 49 -6.03 -10.03 5.25
CA MET A 49 -4.77 -10.31 5.93
C MET A 49 -4.96 -10.45 7.45
N SER A 50 -4.41 -11.51 8.04
CA SER A 50 -4.38 -11.69 9.50
C SER A 50 -3.43 -10.65 10.11
N GLY A 51 -3.95 -9.78 10.99
CA GLY A 51 -3.22 -8.60 11.52
C GLY A 51 -3.61 -7.27 10.86
N GLY A 52 -4.37 -7.32 9.76
CA GLY A 52 -4.84 -6.13 9.04
C GLY A 52 -3.79 -5.51 8.13
N VAL A 53 -4.22 -4.54 7.32
CA VAL A 53 -3.36 -3.72 6.47
C VAL A 53 -3.55 -2.27 6.87
N GLU A 54 -2.45 -1.60 7.23
CA GLU A 54 -2.46 -0.15 7.37
C GLU A 54 -2.04 0.46 6.03
N HIS A 55 -3.01 0.97 5.29
CA HIS A 55 -2.76 1.70 4.05
C HIS A 55 -2.69 3.20 4.37
N LEU A 56 -1.57 3.83 4.05
CA LEU A 56 -1.31 5.25 4.29
C LEU A 56 -0.88 5.93 2.98
N GLU A 57 -1.46 7.09 2.70
CA GLU A 57 -0.93 8.01 1.70
C GLU A 57 0.22 8.82 2.32
N VAL A 58 1.32 8.96 1.57
CA VAL A 58 2.50 9.72 1.99
C VAL A 58 2.50 11.08 1.30
N HIS A 59 2.50 12.13 2.10
CA HIS A 59 2.63 13.52 1.66
C HIS A 59 4.08 13.95 1.85
N PRO A 60 4.82 14.26 0.77
CA PRO A 60 6.22 14.62 0.86
C PRO A 60 6.39 15.96 1.58
N ALA A 61 7.59 16.19 2.13
CA ALA A 61 7.94 17.48 2.68
C ALA A 61 7.98 18.53 1.56
N THR A 62 7.33 19.67 1.78
CA THR A 62 7.31 20.83 0.89
C THR A 62 7.78 22.07 1.64
N ARG A 63 7.95 23.20 0.94
CA ARG A 63 8.27 24.48 1.61
C ARG A 63 7.19 24.92 2.60
N GLN A 64 5.93 24.61 2.32
CA GLN A 64 4.80 24.95 3.20
C GLN A 64 4.59 23.92 4.31
N GLN A 65 5.06 22.69 4.12
CA GLN A 65 5.01 21.61 5.10
C GLN A 65 6.38 20.94 5.19
N PRO A 66 7.29 21.41 6.08
CA PRO A 66 8.69 20.97 6.10
C PRO A 66 8.90 19.56 6.71
N VAL A 67 7.84 18.75 6.78
CA VAL A 67 7.87 17.39 7.34
C VAL A 67 7.05 16.46 6.45
N VAL A 68 7.46 15.20 6.39
CA VAL A 68 6.65 14.12 5.79
C VAL A 68 5.43 13.89 6.67
N ARG A 69 4.26 13.72 6.05
CA ARG A 69 3.04 13.34 6.76
C ARG A 69 2.41 12.14 6.09
N THR A 70 1.72 11.34 6.89
CA THR A 70 0.86 10.27 6.40
C THR A 70 -0.60 10.59 6.68
N THR A 71 -1.48 10.16 5.78
CA THR A 71 -2.94 10.25 5.96
C THR A 71 -3.59 8.92 5.59
N PRO A 72 -4.81 8.64 6.08
CA PRO A 72 -5.62 7.60 5.47
C PRO A 72 -5.82 7.88 3.96
N PRO A 73 -6.07 6.84 3.15
CA PRO A 73 -6.30 7.00 1.73
C PRO A 73 -7.59 7.76 1.45
N LEU A 74 -7.64 8.53 0.36
CA LEU A 74 -8.80 9.33 -0.02
C LEU A 74 -10.13 8.55 -0.01
N PRO A 75 -10.23 7.31 -0.56
CA PRO A 75 -11.48 6.53 -0.51
C PRO A 75 -11.99 6.29 0.92
N VAL A 76 -11.09 6.05 1.87
CA VAL A 76 -11.44 5.84 3.29
C VAL A 76 -11.92 7.14 3.94
N ILE A 77 -11.41 8.28 3.49
CA ILE A 77 -11.84 9.61 3.96
C ILE A 77 -13.23 9.94 3.41
N GLU A 78 -13.50 9.62 2.15
CA GLU A 78 -14.78 9.88 1.49
C GLU A 78 -15.93 9.04 2.06
N GLU A 79 -15.69 7.78 2.43
CA GLU A 79 -16.69 6.92 3.09
C GLU A 79 -17.16 7.43 4.46
N ARG A 80 -16.44 8.39 5.07
CA ARG A 80 -16.75 8.94 6.41
C ARG A 80 -17.54 10.26 6.37
N LYS A 81 -17.82 10.81 5.19
CA LYS A 81 -18.62 12.02 5.00
C LYS A 81 -20.10 11.70 4.83
#